data_AF-A0A3B9A2U5-F1
#
_entry.id   AF-A0A3B9A2U5-F1
#
_cell.length_a   1.000
_cell.length_b   1.000
_cell.length_c   1.000
_cell.angle_alpha   90.00
_cell.angle_beta   90.00
_cell.angle_gamma   90.00
#
_symmetry.space_group_name_H-M   'P 1'
#
loop_
_entity.id
_entity.type
_entity.pdbx_description
1 polymer ?
#
loop_
_entity_poly.entity_id
_entity_poly.type
_entity_poly.pdbx_seq_one_letter_code
_entity_poly.pdbx_strand_id
1 'polypeptide(L)' 'MENLSRFLDKVSSFLANRKGLLPLVGLTLILLNFILQFLLKGWLVESNLFLHLGLIIAIIGFMLAWAL' A
#
# COMPACT_ATOMS: atom_id res chain seq x y z
N MET A 1 -17.06 -0.57 16.53
CA MET A 1 -15.68 -1.11 16.56
C MET A 1 -15.54 -2.44 15.80
N GLU A 2 -16.59 -3.25 15.66
CA GLU A 2 -16.53 -4.57 14.98
C GLU A 2 -16.20 -4.52 13.48
N ASN A 3 -16.59 -3.45 12.78
CA ASN A 3 -16.33 -3.33 11.33
C ASN A 3 -14.85 -3.14 11.00
N LEU A 4 -14.08 -2.48 11.88
CA LEU A 4 -12.64 -2.28 11.67
C LEU A 4 -11.89 -3.59 11.85
N SER A 5 -12.25 -4.39 12.87
CA SER A 5 -11.66 -5.70 13.10
C SER A 5 -11.94 -6.66 11.95
N ARG A 6 -13.18 -6.71 11.42
CA ARG A 6 -13.49 -7.56 10.25
C ARG A 6 -12.78 -7.11 8.97
N PHE A 7 -12.57 -5.80 8.80
CA PHE A 7 -11.80 -5.28 7.67
C PHE A 7 -10.31 -5.66 7.80
N LEU A 8 -9.73 -5.47 8.99
CA LEU A 8 -8.37 -5.89 9.31
C LEU A 8 -8.19 -7.40 9.16
N ASP A 9 -9.15 -8.23 9.60
CA ASP A 9 -9.10 -9.68 9.45
C ASP A 9 -9.15 -10.08 7.98
N LYS A 10 -10.01 -9.46 7.16
CA LYS A 10 -10.02 -9.71 5.71
C LYS A 10 -8.72 -9.29 5.05
N VAL A 11 -8.19 -8.11 5.39
CA VAL A 11 -6.90 -7.63 4.87
C VAL A 11 -5.79 -8.59 5.31
N SER A 12 -5.73 -8.97 6.57
CA SER A 12 -4.76 -9.92 7.14
C SER A 12 -4.84 -11.28 6.46
N SER A 13 -6.04 -11.84 6.28
CA SER A 13 -6.28 -13.10 5.58
C SER A 13 -5.85 -13.03 4.10
N PHE A 14 -6.12 -11.90 3.45
CA PHE A 14 -5.78 -11.68 2.04
C PHE A 14 -4.26 -11.55 1.89
N LEU A 15 -3.61 -10.77 2.76
CA LEU A 15 -2.16 -10.60 2.83
C LEU A 15 -1.45 -11.92 3.18
N ALA A 16 -2.01 -12.73 4.08
CA ALA A 16 -1.44 -14.01 4.49
C ALA A 16 -1.49 -15.07 3.37
N ASN A 17 -2.52 -15.05 2.52
CA ASN A 17 -2.73 -16.09 1.52
C ASN A 17 -1.95 -15.85 0.21
N ARG A 18 -1.52 -14.60 -0.10
CA ARG A 18 -0.62 -14.36 -1.24
C ARG A 18 0.56 -13.50 -0.85
N LYS A 19 1.71 -14.16 -0.69
CA LYS A 19 3.02 -13.60 -0.30
C LYS A 19 3.42 -12.31 -1.06
N GLY A 20 2.89 -12.05 -2.26
CA GLY A 20 3.17 -10.85 -3.07
C GLY A 20 2.15 -9.70 -2.96
N LEU A 21 1.11 -9.80 -2.12
CA LEU A 21 0.06 -8.79 -2.06
C LEU A 21 0.49 -7.47 -1.41
N LEU A 22 1.30 -7.50 -0.35
CA LEU A 22 1.82 -6.25 0.23
C LEU A 22 2.68 -5.45 -0.77
N PRO A 23 3.64 -6.07 -1.49
CA PRO A 23 4.33 -5.39 -2.60
C PRO A 23 3.35 -4.79 -3.62
N LEU A 24 2.31 -5.54 -3.97
CA LEU A 24 1.29 -5.10 -4.94
C LEU A 24 0.47 -3.91 -4.45
N VAL A 25 0.13 -3.87 -3.16
CA VAL A 25 -0.56 -2.74 -2.52
C VAL A 25 0.34 -1.50 -2.53
N GLY A 26 1.62 -1.66 -2.18
CA GLY A 26 2.61 -0.59 -2.25
C GLY A 26 2.77 -0.05 -3.67
N LEU A 27 2.88 -0.94 -4.67
CA LEU A 27 2.93 -0.57 -6.08
C LEU A 27 1.68 0.16 -6.54
N THR A 28 0.50 -0.27 -6.09
CA THR A 28 -0.78 0.39 -6.39
C THR A 28 -0.81 1.81 -5.81
N LEU A 29 -0.29 2.02 -4.60
CA LEU A 29 -0.14 3.36 -4.01
C LEU A 29 0.78 4.26 -4.85
N ILE A 30 1.89 3.72 -5.33
CA ILE A 30 2.84 4.46 -6.19
C ILE A 30 2.16 4.87 -7.50
N LEU A 31 1.42 3.95 -8.13
CA LEU A 31 0.66 4.24 -9.35
C LEU A 31 -0.45 5.26 -9.11
N LEU A 32 -1.15 5.16 -7.98
CA LEU A 32 -2.14 6.17 -7.57
C LEU A 32 -1.51 7.54 -7.37
N ASN A 33 -0.35 7.62 -6.71
CA ASN A 33 0.40 8.88 -6.57
C ASN A 33 0.71 9.48 -7.93
N PHE A 34 1.17 8.65 -8.88
CA PHE A 34 1.46 9.08 -10.23
C PHE A 34 0.22 9.65 -10.93
N ILE A 35 -0.92 8.96 -10.87
CA ILE A 35 -2.18 9.47 -11.46
C ILE A 35 -2.64 10.76 -10.77
N LEU A 36 -2.54 10.82 -9.44
CA LEU A 36 -2.92 12.00 -8.65
C LEU A 36 -2.05 13.22 -8.98
N GLN A 37 -0.78 13.05 -9.33
CA GLN A 37 0.08 14.14 -9.79
C GLN A 37 -0.44 14.85 -11.05
N PHE A 38 -1.13 14.14 -11.93
CA PHE A 38 -1.67 14.74 -13.16
C PHE A 38 -3.03 15.41 -12.94
N LEU A 39 -3.81 14.92 -11.97
CA LEU A 39 -5.19 15.38 -11.73
C LEU A 39 -5.29 16.48 -10.70
N LEU A 40 -4.45 16.45 -9.66
CA LEU A 40 -4.54 17.33 -8.51
C LEU A 40 -3.24 18.11 -8.32
N LYS A 41 -3.37 19.35 -7.83
CA LYS A 41 -2.25 20.17 -7.37
C LYS A 41 -2.50 20.55 -5.91
N GLY A 42 -1.49 20.35 -5.07
CA GLY A 42 -1.57 20.64 -3.64
C GLY A 42 -0.47 19.93 -2.86
N TRP A 43 -0.34 20.29 -1.59
CA TRP A 43 0.75 19.81 -0.73
C TRP A 43 0.87 18.28 -0.66
N LEU A 44 -0.26 17.57 -0.75
CA LEU A 44 -0.30 16.10 -0.73
C LEU A 44 0.40 15.46 -1.94
N VAL A 45 0.35 16.13 -3.09
CA VAL A 45 0.96 15.71 -4.35
C VAL A 45 2.41 16.19 -4.43
N GLU A 46 2.69 17.44 -4.02
CA GLU A 46 4.05 18.00 -3.99
C GLU A 46 4.99 17.20 -3.08
N SER A 47 4.49 16.81 -1.90
CA SER A 47 5.25 15.98 -0.95
C SER A 47 5.37 14.52 -1.37
N ASN A 48 4.67 14.09 -2.42
CA ASN A 48 4.69 12.70 -2.89
C ASN A 48 4.34 11.69 -1.78
N LEU A 49 3.43 12.05 -0.88
CA LEU A 49 3.13 11.28 0.34
C LEU A 49 2.73 9.84 0.02
N PHE A 50 1.88 9.63 -0.98
CA PHE A 50 1.46 8.29 -1.41
C PHE A 50 2.59 7.49 -2.02
N LEU A 51 3.54 8.13 -2.71
CA LEU A 51 4.73 7.46 -3.23
C LEU A 51 5.64 6.98 -2.11
N HIS A 52 5.89 7.81 -1.10
CA HIS A 52 6.72 7.42 0.05
C HIS A 52 6.06 6.29 0.86
N LEU A 53 4.77 6.40 1.18
CA LEU A 53 4.02 5.35 1.86
C LEU A 53 3.97 4.06 1.04
N GLY A 54 3.69 4.17 -0.26
CA GLY A 54 3.65 3.03 -1.18
C GLY A 54 5.00 2.31 -1.26
N LEU A 55 6.11 3.07 -1.31
CA LEU A 55 7.46 2.52 -1.32
C LEU A 55 7.79 1.78 -0.02
N ILE A 56 7.49 2.37 1.14
CA ILE A 56 7.72 1.70 2.44
C ILE A 56 6.93 0.41 2.54
N ILE A 57 5.63 0.44 2.18
CA ILE A 57 4.78 -0.76 2.18
C ILE A 57 5.30 -1.80 1.19
N ALA A 58 5.77 -1.38 0.02
CA ALA A 58 6.32 -2.29 -0.98
C ALA A 58 7.59 -2.98 -0.48
N ILE A 59 8.51 -2.23 0.13
CA ILE A 59 9.75 -2.76 0.71
C ILE A 59 9.44 -3.74 1.84
N ILE A 60 8.59 -3.36 2.79
CA ILE A 60 8.17 -4.24 3.90
C ILE A 60 7.50 -5.50 3.35
N GLY A 61 6.63 -5.34 2.38
CA GLY A 61 5.97 -6.45 1.71
C GLY A 61 6.96 -7.41 1.03
N PHE A 62 8.00 -6.86 0.40
CA PHE A 62 9.03 -7.67 -0.26
C PHE A 62 9.88 -8.43 0.76
N MET A 63 10.24 -7.78 1.86
CA MET A 63 10.94 -8.40 2.98
C MET A 63 10.12 -9.53 3.61
N LEU A 64 8.83 -9.32 3.82
CA LEU A 64 7.92 -10.34 4.35
C LEU A 64 7.71 -11.49 3.37
N ALA A 65 7.67 -11.22 2.06
CA ALA A 65 7.58 -12.26 1.04
C ALA A 65 8.81 -13.18 1.01
N TRP A 66 9.99 -12.63 1.35
CA TRP A 66 11.26 -13.36 1.42
C TRP A 66 11.51 -14.07 2.75
N ALA A 67 10.96 -13.56 3.85
CA ALA A 67 11.17 -14.11 5.19
C ALA A 67 10.35 -15.38 5.50
N LEU A 68 9.45 -15.80 4.59
CA LEU A 68 8.39 -16.80 4.78
C LEU A 68 8.43 -17.88 3.71
#